data_AF-A0A161YT66-F1
#
_entry.id   AF-A0A161YT66-F1
#
_cell.length_a   1.000
_cell.length_b   1.000
_cell.length_c   1.000
_cell.angle_alpha   90.00
_cell.angle_beta   90.00
_cell.angle_gamma   90.00
#
_symmetry.space_group_name_H-M   'P 1'
#
loop_
_entity.id
_entity.type
_entity.pdbx_description
1 polymer ?
#
loop_
_entity_poly.entity_id
_entity_poly.type
_entity_poly.pdbx_seq_one_letter_code
_entity_poly.pdbx_strand_id
1 'polypeptide(L)'
;MNWDTYRREAKTRGALALELFVVLSLPVEGGTSAETVLADHLEYQRRLEGEGRLVQAGPLSDESGQLLSGAGLVVYRANSLEEARELAEADPMHSSGARSYSLRRWLWNEGRLTLDVGLSTQSVTVS
;
A
#
# COMPACT_ATOMS: atom_id res chain seq x y z
N MET A 1 16.29 12.77 -15.63
CA MET A 1 15.95 11.41 -16.09
C MET A 1 14.46 11.20 -15.85
N ASN A 2 13.71 10.64 -16.81
CA ASN A 2 12.27 10.34 -16.61
C ASN A 2 12.07 8.97 -15.92
N TRP A 3 10.87 8.71 -15.43
CA TRP A 3 10.55 7.51 -14.65
C TRP A 3 10.80 6.20 -15.41
N ASP A 4 10.35 6.10 -16.66
CA ASP A 4 10.49 4.88 -17.46
C ASP A 4 11.94 4.58 -17.82
N THR A 5 12.74 5.63 -18.09
CA THR A 5 14.18 5.50 -18.29
C THR A 5 14.84 4.97 -17.02
N TYR A 6 14.54 5.55 -15.85
CA TYR A 6 15.10 5.08 -14.59
C TYR A 6 14.72 3.62 -14.30
N ARG A 7 13.44 3.25 -14.49
CA ARG A 7 12.95 1.88 -14.32
C ARG A 7 13.70 0.89 -15.22
N ARG A 8 13.94 1.24 -16.49
CA ARG A 8 14.70 0.40 -17.41
C ARG A 8 16.14 0.22 -16.95
N GLU A 9 16.81 1.31 -16.55
CA GLU A 9 18.18 1.25 -16.04
C GLU A 9 18.28 0.50 -14.70
N ALA A 10 17.28 0.56 -13.84
CA ALA A 10 17.24 -0.24 -12.62
C ALA A 10 17.26 -1.74 -12.95
N LYS A 11 16.46 -2.16 -13.95
CA LYS A 11 16.49 -3.55 -14.44
C LYS A 11 17.83 -3.96 -15.02
N THR A 12 18.50 -3.10 -15.79
CA THR A 12 19.82 -3.45 -16.36
C THR A 12 20.90 -3.62 -15.31
N ARG A 13 20.76 -2.98 -14.14
CA ARG A 13 21.64 -3.17 -12.97
C ARG A 13 21.28 -4.40 -12.12
N GLY A 14 20.23 -5.14 -12.46
CA GLY A 14 19.81 -6.36 -11.75
C GLY A 14 18.75 -6.16 -10.66
N ALA A 15 18.18 -4.97 -10.52
CA ALA A 15 17.08 -4.74 -9.57
C ALA A 15 15.78 -5.41 -10.05
N LEU A 16 14.88 -5.73 -9.11
CA LEU A 16 13.53 -6.24 -9.43
C LEU A 16 12.75 -5.22 -10.28
N ALA A 17 12.83 -3.93 -9.92
CA ALA A 17 12.13 -2.83 -10.57
C ALA A 17 10.63 -3.12 -10.80
N LEU A 18 10.01 -3.73 -9.78
CA LEU A 18 8.57 -3.93 -9.73
C LEU A 18 7.93 -2.58 -9.45
N GLU A 19 7.16 -2.09 -10.41
CA GLU A 19 6.41 -0.84 -10.24
C GLU A 19 5.14 -1.10 -9.44
N LEU A 20 5.04 -0.41 -8.32
CA LEU A 20 3.91 -0.38 -7.41
C LEU A 20 3.50 1.07 -7.16
N PHE A 21 2.39 1.25 -6.45
CA PHE A 21 1.84 2.56 -6.14
C PHE A 21 1.70 2.70 -4.64
N VAL A 22 2.39 3.69 -4.06
CA VAL A 22 2.41 3.92 -2.62
C VAL A 22 1.52 5.12 -2.27
N VAL A 23 0.65 4.90 -1.30
CA VAL A 23 -0.25 5.90 -0.74
C VAL A 23 0.14 6.14 0.71
N LEU A 24 0.51 7.37 1.03
CA LEU A 24 0.61 7.85 2.41
C LEU A 24 -0.71 8.53 2.76
N SER A 25 -1.45 7.96 3.70
CA SER A 25 -2.76 8.41 4.15
C SER A 25 -2.66 9.06 5.52
N LEU A 26 -3.10 10.31 5.65
CA LEU A 26 -2.97 11.13 6.84
C LEU A 26 -4.35 11.53 7.39
N PRO A 27 -4.53 11.60 8.71
CA PRO A 27 -5.77 12.08 9.30
C PRO A 27 -6.06 13.52 8.89
N VAL A 28 -7.34 13.87 8.75
CA VAL A 28 -7.78 15.23 8.48
C VAL A 28 -8.42 15.81 9.73
N GLU A 29 -7.92 16.96 10.20
CA GLU A 29 -8.49 17.65 11.35
C GLU A 29 -9.93 18.09 11.05
N GLY A 30 -10.87 17.76 11.94
CA GLY A 30 -12.29 18.03 11.75
C GLY A 30 -12.96 17.21 10.64
N GLY A 31 -12.27 16.22 10.06
CA GLY A 31 -12.83 15.29 9.10
C GLY A 31 -13.77 14.26 9.74
N THR A 32 -14.34 13.39 8.90
CA THR A 32 -15.12 12.24 9.36
C THR A 32 -14.29 11.39 10.33
N SER A 33 -14.89 10.92 11.43
CA SER A 33 -14.21 10.05 12.39
C SER A 33 -13.74 8.77 11.69
N ALA A 34 -12.46 8.43 11.83
CA ALA A 34 -11.91 7.23 11.23
C ALA A 34 -12.60 5.97 11.77
N GLU A 35 -13.02 6.00 13.04
CA GLU A 35 -13.72 4.90 13.70
C GLU A 35 -15.06 4.58 13.02
N THR A 36 -15.79 5.58 12.51
CA THR A 36 -17.09 5.35 11.88
C THR A 36 -16.98 4.72 10.50
N VAL A 37 -15.86 4.90 9.80
CA VAL A 37 -15.61 4.36 8.46
C VAL A 37 -14.66 3.16 8.44
N LEU A 38 -14.12 2.77 9.60
CA LEU A 38 -13.11 1.72 9.71
C LEU A 38 -13.59 0.36 9.20
N ALA A 39 -14.83 -0.01 9.48
CA ALA A 39 -15.39 -1.30 9.04
C ALA A 39 -15.40 -1.40 7.51
N ASP A 40 -15.98 -0.40 6.84
CA ASP A 40 -16.07 -0.33 5.37
C ASP A 40 -14.68 -0.26 4.73
N HIS A 41 -13.76 0.49 5.34
CA HIS A 41 -12.38 0.56 4.91
C HIS A 41 -11.69 -0.81 4.93
N LEU A 42 -11.84 -1.58 6.02
CA LEU A 42 -11.25 -2.91 6.12
C LEU A 42 -11.91 -3.91 5.16
N GLU A 43 -13.21 -3.80 4.90
CA GLU A 43 -13.89 -4.60 3.89
C GLU A 43 -13.37 -4.28 2.48
N TYR A 44 -13.24 -2.99 2.16
CA TYR A 44 -12.68 -2.52 0.90
C TYR A 44 -11.27 -3.06 0.67
N GLN A 45 -10.41 -2.99 1.68
CA GLN A 45 -9.05 -3.52 1.62
C GLN A 45 -9.01 -5.04 1.40
N ARG A 46 -9.82 -5.81 2.15
CA ARG A 46 -9.92 -7.27 1.96
C ARG A 46 -10.38 -7.65 0.56
N ARG A 47 -11.32 -6.90 -0.01
CA ARG A 47 -11.76 -7.12 -1.39
C ARG A 47 -10.61 -6.88 -2.37
N LEU A 48 -9.89 -5.76 -2.25
CA LEU A 48 -8.74 -5.46 -3.11
C LEU A 48 -7.58 -6.46 -2.95
N GLU A 49 -7.38 -6.99 -1.74
CA GLU A 49 -6.43 -8.06 -1.46
C GLU A 49 -6.80 -9.33 -2.23
N GLY A 50 -8.07 -9.77 -2.15
CA GLY A 50 -8.58 -10.91 -2.91
C GLY A 50 -8.51 -10.73 -4.43
N GLU A 51 -8.63 -9.50 -4.92
CA GLU A 51 -8.45 -9.14 -6.33
C GLU A 51 -6.97 -9.03 -6.76
N GLY A 52 -6.02 -9.14 -5.83
CA GLY A 52 -4.59 -8.97 -6.09
C GLY A 52 -4.17 -7.52 -6.40
N ARG A 53 -5.04 -6.54 -6.09
CA ARG A 53 -4.83 -5.10 -6.32
C ARG A 53 -4.22 -4.40 -5.10
N LEU A 54 -4.46 -4.93 -3.90
CA LEU A 54 -3.75 -4.52 -2.68
C LEU A 54 -2.51 -5.40 -2.47
N VAL A 55 -1.35 -4.78 -2.30
CA VAL A 55 -0.08 -5.48 -2.04
C VAL A 55 0.20 -5.54 -0.55
N GLN A 56 0.14 -4.39 0.13
CA GLN A 56 0.34 -4.26 1.58
C GLN A 56 -0.42 -3.04 2.09
N ALA A 57 -0.83 -3.06 3.36
CA ALA A 57 -1.33 -1.89 4.05
C ALA A 57 -1.17 -2.00 5.55
N GLY A 58 -1.12 -0.86 6.23
CA GLY A 58 -1.11 -0.81 7.69
C GLY A 58 -0.97 0.59 8.27
N PRO A 59 -1.16 0.73 9.59
CA PRO A 59 -0.91 1.98 10.30
C PRO A 59 0.59 2.27 10.40
N LEU A 60 0.93 3.56 10.52
CA LEU A 60 2.27 4.02 10.83
C LEU A 60 2.34 4.48 12.29
N SER A 61 3.47 4.24 12.93
CA SER A 61 3.78 4.86 14.21
C SER A 61 4.06 6.36 14.03
N ASP A 62 4.18 7.07 15.14
CA ASP A 62 4.87 8.36 15.21
C ASP A 62 6.38 8.20 15.07
N GLU A 63 7.10 9.32 15.07
CA GLU A 63 8.57 9.33 14.93
C GLU A 63 9.29 8.64 16.11
N SER A 64 8.64 8.56 17.28
CA SER A 64 9.18 7.82 18.42
C SER A 64 9.08 6.30 18.25
N GLY A 65 8.18 5.83 17.38
CA GLY A 65 7.89 4.42 17.20
C GLY A 65 6.99 3.80 18.28
N GLN A 66 6.50 4.60 19.24
CA GLN A 66 5.76 4.10 20.42
C GLN A 66 4.26 4.30 20.31
N LEU A 67 3.82 5.32 19.56
CA LEU A 67 2.42 5.70 19.44
C LEU A 67 1.96 5.58 18.00
N LEU A 68 0.65 5.45 17.80
CA LEU A 68 0.06 5.59 16.48
C LEU A 68 0.13 7.07 16.07
N SER A 69 0.68 7.38 14.91
CA SER A 69 0.62 8.74 14.35
C SER A 69 -0.76 9.08 13.81
N GLY A 70 -1.64 8.09 13.75
CA GLY A 70 -2.87 8.17 12.97
C GLY A 70 -2.63 8.07 11.48
N ALA A 71 -1.38 8.07 10.97
CA ALA A 71 -1.05 7.88 9.56
C ALA A 71 -1.08 6.39 9.15
N GLY A 72 -1.11 6.15 7.85
CA GLY A 72 -1.23 4.81 7.27
C GLY A 72 -0.55 4.74 5.92
N LEU A 73 -0.03 3.58 5.60
CA LEU A 73 0.62 3.29 4.33
C LEU A 73 -0.21 2.23 3.60
N VAL A 74 -0.49 2.46 2.32
CA VAL A 74 -1.16 1.50 1.45
C VAL A 74 -0.36 1.36 0.17
N VAL A 75 -0.15 0.13 -0.29
CA VAL A 75 0.60 -0.19 -1.51
C VAL A 75 -0.30 -0.94 -2.47
N TYR A 76 -0.56 -0.34 -3.63
CA TYR A 76 -1.38 -0.92 -4.68
C TYR A 76 -0.57 -1.48 -5.83
N ARG A 77 -1.15 -2.47 -6.50
CA ARG A 77 -0.80 -2.93 -7.84
C ARG A 77 -1.85 -2.38 -8.79
N ALA A 78 -1.40 -1.65 -9.80
CA ALA A 78 -2.24 -1.06 -10.84
C ALA A 78 -1.45 -0.96 -12.15
N ASN A 79 -2.13 -0.68 -13.26
CA ASN A 79 -1.51 -0.53 -14.58
C ASN A 79 -1.08 0.92 -14.86
N SER A 80 -1.55 1.88 -14.05
CA SER A 80 -1.23 3.29 -14.21
C SER A 80 -1.40 4.07 -12.90
N LEU A 81 -0.84 5.29 -12.87
CA LEU A 81 -1.05 6.22 -11.76
C LEU A 81 -2.50 6.70 -11.66
N GLU A 82 -3.27 6.61 -12.75
CA GLU A 82 -4.69 6.97 -12.74
C GLU A 82 -5.52 5.87 -12.11
N GLU A 83 -5.30 4.61 -12.51
CA GLU A 83 -5.98 3.48 -11.88
C GLU A 83 -5.65 3.38 -10.38
N ALA A 84 -4.40 3.63 -10.00
CA ALA A 84 -4.03 3.69 -8.57
C ALA A 84 -4.69 4.85 -7.81
N ARG A 85 -5.03 5.95 -8.51
CA ARG A 85 -5.75 7.08 -7.94
C ARG A 85 -7.21 6.74 -7.73
N GLU A 86 -7.86 6.12 -8.71
CA GLU A 86 -9.23 5.61 -8.56
C GLU A 86 -9.33 4.66 -7.36
N LEU A 87 -8.36 3.77 -7.18
CA LEU A 87 -8.27 2.89 -6.01
C LEU A 87 -8.13 3.64 -4.68
N ALA A 88 -7.29 4.67 -4.65
CA ALA A 88 -7.10 5.49 -3.46
C ALA A 88 -8.35 6.31 -3.14
N GLU A 89 -8.97 6.96 -4.13
CA GLU A 89 -10.16 7.79 -3.97
C GLU A 89 -11.38 6.99 -3.53
N ALA A 90 -11.52 5.74 -4.00
CA ALA A 90 -12.62 4.87 -3.62
C ALA A 90 -12.49 4.26 -2.22
N ASP A 91 -11.34 4.38 -1.56
CA ASP A 91 -11.18 3.94 -0.18
C ASP A 91 -12.12 4.76 0.75
N PRO A 92 -12.96 4.12 1.59
CA PRO A 92 -13.87 4.81 2.51
C PRO A 92 -13.20 5.83 3.43
N MET A 93 -11.93 5.63 3.79
CA MET A 93 -11.18 6.62 4.56
C MET A 93 -10.92 7.91 3.78
N HIS A 94 -10.76 7.83 2.46
CA HIS A 94 -10.49 8.99 1.60
C HIS A 94 -11.77 9.61 1.05
N SER A 95 -12.71 8.80 0.56
CA SER A 95 -13.97 9.30 -0.01
C SER A 95 -14.88 10.00 1.00
N SER A 96 -14.82 9.60 2.27
CA SER A 96 -15.54 10.26 3.37
C SER A 96 -14.87 11.53 3.91
N GLY A 97 -13.64 11.82 3.46
CA GLY A 97 -12.81 12.90 4.00
C GLY A 97 -12.26 12.65 5.41
N ALA A 98 -12.34 11.42 5.94
CA ALA A 98 -11.69 11.07 7.21
C ALA A 98 -10.16 11.23 7.13
N ARG A 99 -9.61 10.94 5.95
CA ARG A 99 -8.17 10.99 5.68
C ARG A 99 -7.93 11.66 4.32
N SER A 100 -6.79 12.33 4.23
CA SER A 100 -6.22 12.82 2.98
C SER A 100 -5.07 11.92 2.57
N TYR A 101 -4.64 11.98 1.31
CA TYR A 101 -3.55 11.11 0.87
C TYR A 101 -2.63 11.77 -0.15
N SER A 102 -1.40 11.23 -0.22
CA SER A 102 -0.49 11.45 -1.35
C SER A 102 -0.19 10.12 -2.03
N LEU A 103 -0.13 10.12 -3.35
CA LEU A 103 0.05 8.92 -4.18
C LEU A 103 1.29 9.09 -5.07
N ARG A 104 2.16 8.08 -5.09
CA ARG A 104 3.37 8.06 -5.92
C ARG A 104 3.58 6.69 -6.54
N ARG A 105 4.27 6.66 -7.69
CA ARG A 105 4.89 5.42 -8.19
C ARG A 105 6.08 5.07 -7.30
N TRP A 106 6.28 3.78 -7.05
CA TRP A 106 7.42 3.25 -6.32
C TRP A 106 8.01 2.06 -7.08
N LEU A 107 9.33 1.99 -7.16
CA LEU A 107 10.02 0.81 -7.66
C LEU A 107 10.54 0.00 -6.48
N TRP A 108 9.93 -1.15 -6.26
CA TRP A 108 10.49 -2.13 -5.34
C TRP A 108 11.65 -2.83 -6.05
N ASN A 109 12.87 -2.44 -5.65
CA ASN A 109 14.11 -2.84 -6.30
C ASN A 109 14.84 -3.94 -5.52
N GLU A 110 15.16 -3.65 -4.27
CA GLU A 110 15.88 -4.54 -3.37
C GLU A 110 14.96 -5.08 -2.27
N GLY A 111 15.24 -6.31 -1.84
CA GLY A 111 14.52 -6.99 -0.78
C GLY A 111 14.85 -8.46 -0.75
N ARG A 112 14.38 -9.13 0.29
CA ARG A 112 14.43 -10.58 0.43
C ARG A 112 13.07 -11.05 0.92
N LEU A 113 12.52 -12.07 0.27
CA LEU A 113 11.32 -12.77 0.70
C LEU A 113 11.70 -14.22 0.98
N THR A 114 11.38 -14.71 2.18
CA THR A 114 11.54 -16.13 2.52
C THR A 114 10.16 -16.77 2.64
N LEU A 115 9.97 -17.88 1.92
CA LEU A 115 8.75 -18.68 1.96
C LEU A 115 9.12 -20.07 2.46
N ASP A 116 8.60 -20.44 3.63
CA ASP A 116 8.74 -21.78 4.18
C ASP A 116 7.48 -22.58 3.88
N VAL A 117 7.64 -23.64 3.07
CA VAL A 117 6.53 -24.49 2.60
C VAL A 117 6.68 -25.88 3.20
N GLY A 118 5.84 -26.19 4.18
CA GLY A 118 5.80 -27.49 4.82
C GLY A 118 4.92 -28.46 4.03
N LEU A 119 5.52 -29.51 3.46
CA LEU A 119 4.79 -30.44 2.59
C LEU A 119 3.82 -31.34 3.36
N SER A 120 4.28 -31.95 4.47
CA SER A 120 3.43 -32.82 5.30
C SER A 120 2.56 -32.02 6.27
N THR A 121 3.03 -30.86 6.72
CA THR A 121 2.25 -29.96 7.60
C THR A 121 1.24 -29.13 6.83
N GLN A 122 1.33 -29.10 5.49
CA GLN A 122 0.47 -28.32 4.60
C GLN A 122 0.36 -26.85 5.04
N SER A 123 1.50 -26.27 5.43
CA SER A 123 1.59 -24.93 6.00
C SER A 123 2.50 -24.04 5.16
N VAL A 124 2.14 -22.76 5.03
CA VAL A 124 2.97 -21.72 4.42
C VAL A 124 3.22 -20.64 5.47
N THR A 125 4.50 -20.33 5.69
CA THR A 125 4.91 -19.22 6.56
C THR A 125 5.72 -18.23 5.72
N VAL A 126 5.55 -16.94 6.00
CA VAL A 126 6.28 -15.84 5.35
C VAL A 126 7.06 -15.10 6.45
N SER A 127 8.36 -14.87 6.24
CA SER A 127 9.24 -14.15 7.19
C SER A 127 10.17 -13.17 6.49
#